data_AF-A0AAE5LSR6-F1
#
_entry.id   AF-A0AAE5LSR6-F1
#
_cell.length_a   1.000
_cell.length_b   1.000
_cell.length_c   1.000
_cell.angle_alpha   90.00
_cell.angle_beta   90.00
_cell.angle_gamma   90.00
#
_symmetry.space_group_name_H-M   'P 1'
#
loop_
_entity.id
_entity.type
_entity.pdbx_description
1 polymer ?
#
loop_
_entity_poly.entity_id
_entity_poly.type
_entity_poly.pdbx_seq_one_letter_code
_entity_poly.pdbx_strand_id
1 'polypeptide(L)' 'MTDDDMALYCVCFCKGGHTFEEMASWSQYDRYIVRSFLEIEAERLNKPQSNEEE' A
#
# COMPACT_ATOMS: atom_id res chain seq x y z
N MET A 1 -9.68 -10.07 -9.89
CA MET A 1 -8.95 -9.28 -8.88
C MET A 1 -7.93 -10.24 -8.31
N THR A 2 -6.64 -9.99 -8.51
CA THR A 2 -5.59 -10.83 -7.93
C THR A 2 -5.44 -10.50 -6.43
N ASP A 3 -4.82 -11.38 -5.65
CA ASP A 3 -4.61 -11.15 -4.21
C ASP A 3 -3.81 -9.85 -3.94
N ASP A 4 -2.86 -9.51 -4.82
CA ASP A 4 -2.09 -8.26 -4.76
C ASP A 4 -2.96 -7.01 -4.95
N ASP A 5 -3.99 -7.09 -5.80
CA ASP A 5 -4.91 -5.97 -5.97
C ASP A 5 -5.76 -5.79 -4.71
N MET A 6 -6.15 -6.87 -4.04
CA MET A 6 -6.92 -6.80 -2.79
C MET A 6 -6.12 -6.13 -1.66
N ALA A 7 -4.83 -6.47 -1.52
CA ALA A 7 -3.96 -5.84 -0.54
C ALA A 7 -3.80 -4.32 -0.80
N LEU A 8 -3.63 -3.93 -2.07
CA LEU A 8 -3.61 -2.53 -2.49
C LEU A 8 -4.88 -1.79 -2.07
N TYR A 9 -6.05 -2.37 -2.35
CA TYR A 9 -7.34 -1.80 -1.96
C TYR A 9 -7.44 -1.60 -0.44
N CYS A 10 -7.08 -2.61 0.35
CA CYS A 10 -7.14 -2.53 1.81
C CYS A 10 -6.27 -1.40 2.37
N VAL A 11 -5.03 -1.23 1.88
CA VAL A 11 -4.16 -0.18 2.42
C VAL A 11 -4.60 1.21 1.96
N CYS A 12 -4.98 1.37 0.70
CA CYS A 12 -5.48 2.65 0.18
C CYS A 12 -6.75 3.11 0.88
N PHE A 13 -7.64 2.18 1.19
CA PHE A 13 -8.85 2.44 1.97
C PHE A 13 -8.50 2.83 3.42
N CYS A 14 -7.66 2.03 4.10
CA CYS A 14 -7.35 2.23 5.51
C CYS A 14 -6.40 3.40 5.82
N LYS A 15 -5.39 3.66 4.96
CA LYS A 15 -4.39 4.74 5.15
C LYS A 15 -4.64 5.97 4.29
N GLY A 16 -5.15 5.80 3.07
CA GLY A 16 -5.37 6.90 2.13
C GLY A 16 -6.78 7.49 2.16
N GLY A 17 -7.74 6.78 2.77
CA GLY A 17 -9.15 7.20 2.77
C GLY A 17 -9.80 7.14 1.38
N HIS A 18 -9.20 6.41 0.44
CA HIS A 18 -9.73 6.28 -0.91
C HIS A 18 -10.85 5.25 -0.97
N THR A 19 -11.91 5.56 -1.71
CA THR A 19 -13.01 4.64 -2.01
C THR A 19 -12.64 3.69 -3.14
N PHE A 20 -13.38 2.58 -3.23
CA PHE A 20 -13.22 1.61 -4.33
C PHE A 20 -13.47 2.25 -5.70
N GLU A 21 -14.45 3.15 -5.82
CA GLU A 21 -14.79 3.83 -7.08
C GLU A 21 -13.68 4.77 -7.54
N GLU A 22 -13.08 5.54 -6.62
CA GLU A 22 -11.94 6.39 -6.92
C GLU A 22 -10.76 5.55 -7.42
N MET A 23 -10.44 4.46 -6.72
CA MET A 23 -9.38 3.54 -7.13
C MET A 23 -9.68 2.80 -8.44
N ALA A 24 -10.95 2.55 -8.76
CA ALA A 24 -11.34 1.96 -10.03
C ALA A 24 -11.00 2.90 -11.20
N SER A 25 -11.09 4.22 -10.99
CA SER A 25 -10.77 5.24 -11.99
C SER A 25 -9.27 5.51 -12.17
N TRP A 26 -8.42 4.96 -11.29
CA TRP A 26 -6.97 5.16 -11.36
C TRP A 26 -6.37 4.59 -12.64
N SER A 27 -5.47 5.38 -13.23
CA SER A 27 -4.69 4.94 -14.37
C SER A 27 -3.74 3.79 -13.97
N GLN A 28 -3.22 3.08 -14.96
CA GLN A 28 -2.21 2.06 -14.71
C GLN A 28 -0.96 2.64 -14.03
N TYR A 29 -0.62 3.90 -14.34
CA TYR A 29 0.51 4.60 -13.72
C TYR A 29 0.25 4.88 -12.23
N ASP A 30 -0.93 5.37 -11.88
CA ASP A 30 -1.28 5.63 -10.48
C ASP A 30 -1.25 4.34 -9.64
N ARG A 31 -1.81 3.26 -10.19
CA ARG A 31 -1.76 1.93 -9.57
C ARG A 31 -0.33 1.44 -9.36
N TYR A 32 0.57 1.71 -10.31
CA TYR A 32 1.98 1.35 -10.19
C TYR A 32 2.66 2.13 -9.06
N ILE A 33 2.49 3.45 -9.00
CA ILE A 33 3.07 4.30 -7.96
C ILE A 33 2.64 3.86 -6.57
N VAL A 34 1.34 3.61 -6.39
CA VAL A 34 0.81 3.20 -5.09
C VAL A 34 1.31 1.81 -4.71
N ARG A 35 1.39 0.87 -5.66
CA ARG A 35 1.97 -0.46 -5.40
C ARG A 35 3.42 -0.36 -4.92
N SER A 36 4.26 0.43 -5.59
CA SER A 36 5.65 0.63 -5.18
C SER A 36 5.75 1.26 -3.79
N PHE A 37 4.87 2.22 -3.45
CA PHE A 37 4.83 2.78 -2.10
C PHE A 37 4.49 1.73 -1.03
N LEU A 38 3.54 0.84 -1.32
CA LEU A 38 3.17 -0.24 -0.39
C LEU A 38 4.29 -1.25 -0.20
N GLU A 39 5.03 -1.60 -1.25
CA GLU A 39 6.19 -2.49 -1.16
C GLU A 39 7.27 -1.88 -0.23
N ILE A 40 7.57 -0.59 -0.40
CA ILE A 40 8.52 0.14 0.46
C ILE A 40 8.04 0.15 1.92
N GLU A 41 6.76 0.44 2.17
CA GLU A 41 6.21 0.46 3.52
C GLU A 41 6.17 -0.94 4.15
N ALA A 42 5.88 -1.98 3.38
CA ALA A 42 5.92 -3.36 3.83
C ALA A 42 7.35 -3.77 4.23
N GLU A 43 8.36 -3.40 3.45
CA GLU A 43 9.77 -3.59 3.81
C GLU A 43 10.15 -2.84 5.09
N ARG A 44 9.66 -1.61 5.28
CA ARG A 44 9.90 -0.84 6.52
C ARG A 44 9.28 -1.51 7.75
N LEU A 45 8.07 -2.05 7.63
CA LEU A 45 7.38 -2.75 8.72
C LEU A 45 8.00 -4.12 9.03
N ASN A 46 8.53 -4.80 8.01
CA ASN A 46 9.19 -6.10 8.18
C ASN A 46 10.64 -5.98 8.65
N LYS A 47 11.23 -4.78 8.66
CA LYS A 47 12.50 -4.57 9.35
C LYS A 47 12.26 -4.75 10.85
N PRO A 48 13.03 -5.61 11.54
CA PRO A 48 12.98 -5.67 12.99
C PRO A 48 13.26 -4.26 13.52
N GLN A 49 12.36 -3.74 14.36
CA GLN A 49 12.67 -2.55 15.13
C GLN A 49 13.91 -2.89 15.97
N SER A 50 15.05 -2.33 15.62
CA SER A 50 16.21 -2.35 16.50
C SER A 50 15.81 -1.52 17.72
N ASN A 51 15.40 -2.20 18.79
CA ASN A 51 15.35 -1.60 20.10
C ASN A 51 16.78 -1.28 20.51
N GLU A 52 17.31 -0.15 20.05
CA GLU A 52 18.41 0.53 20.74
C GLU A 52 17.76 1.37 21.83
N GLU A 53 17.37 0.69 22.92
CA GLU A 53 17.33 1.33 24.24
C GLU A 53 18.78 1.45 24.71
N GLU A 54 19.31 2.68 24.72
CA GLU A 54 20.44 3.07 25.57
C GLU A 54 20.13 4.40 26.27
#